data_AF-A0A932A0V3-F1
#
_entry.id   AF-A0A932A0V3-F1
#
_cell.length_a   1.000
_cell.length_b   1.000
_cell.length_c   1.000
_cell.angle_alpha   90.00
_cell.angle_beta   90.00
_cell.angle_gamma   90.00
#
_symmetry.space_group_name_H-M   'P 1'
#
loop_
_entity.id
_entity.type
_entity.pdbx_description
1 polymer ?
#
loop_
_entity_poly.entity_id
_entity_poly.type
_entity_poly.pdbx_seq_one_letter_code
_entity_poly.pdbx_strand_id
1 'polypeptide(L)'
;MGAVNDVESRELREYMDELWKRLPEHTRRAASVKPGSHRSVEWYAQVGKFFRDAREQAGLDRYQVAKRMDVPVNHIRFLEVGVADEGELDRDFLKNYANALGESELFDTAQRRFRISTHPA
;
A
#
# COMPACT_ATOMS: atom_id res chain seq x y z
N MET A 1 -7.17 -24.03 -21.62
CA MET A 1 -6.69 -24.05 -20.23
C MET A 1 -5.25 -23.52 -20.03
N GLY A 2 -4.49 -23.12 -21.08
CA GLY A 2 -3.11 -22.61 -20.92
C GLY A 2 -2.98 -21.13 -20.50
N ALA A 3 -3.87 -20.24 -20.95
CA ALA A 3 -3.71 -18.80 -20.76
C ALA A 3 -3.87 -18.30 -19.30
N VAL A 4 -4.64 -18.99 -18.46
CA VAL A 4 -4.88 -18.58 -17.06
C VAL A 4 -3.62 -18.82 -16.21
N ASN A 5 -2.96 -19.98 -16.39
CA ASN A 5 -1.71 -20.31 -15.70
C ASN A 5 -0.56 -19.37 -16.09
N ASP A 6 -0.50 -18.94 -17.35
CA ASP A 6 0.56 -18.04 -17.83
C ASP A 6 0.41 -16.62 -17.29
N VAL A 7 -0.81 -16.11 -17.17
CA VAL A 7 -1.08 -14.77 -16.60
C VAL A 7 -0.79 -14.76 -15.10
N GLU A 8 -1.26 -15.76 -14.34
CA GLU A 8 -0.95 -15.87 -12.91
C GLU A 8 0.57 -16.01 -12.67
N SER A 9 1.26 -16.79 -13.50
CA SER A 9 2.72 -16.93 -13.44
C SER A 9 3.47 -15.62 -13.71
N ARG A 10 2.94 -14.77 -14.58
CA ARG A 10 3.54 -13.47 -14.90
C ARG A 10 3.30 -12.45 -13.79
N GLU A 11 2.06 -12.32 -13.32
CA GLU A 11 1.73 -11.40 -12.21
C GLU A 11 2.49 -11.78 -10.92
N LEU A 12 2.62 -13.08 -10.64
CA LEU A 12 3.40 -13.55 -9.50
C LEU A 12 4.88 -13.19 -9.65
N ARG A 13 5.45 -13.34 -10.86
CA ARG A 13 6.84 -12.94 -11.12
C ARG A 13 7.05 -11.45 -10.94
N GLU A 14 6.18 -10.63 -11.53
CA GLU A 14 6.24 -9.17 -11.39
C GLU A 14 6.13 -8.75 -9.92
N TYR A 15 5.21 -9.37 -9.17
CA TYR A 15 5.11 -9.18 -7.72
C TYR A 15 6.40 -9.57 -6.97
N MET A 16 6.96 -10.75 -7.25
CA MET A 16 8.17 -11.22 -6.57
C MET A 16 9.37 -10.32 -6.89
N ASP A 17 9.51 -9.90 -8.15
CA ASP A 17 10.59 -9.00 -8.59
C ASP A 17 10.51 -7.64 -7.91
N GLU A 18 9.31 -7.06 -7.78
CA GLU A 18 9.12 -5.82 -7.04
C GLU A 18 9.34 -5.99 -5.54
N LEU A 19 8.85 -7.09 -4.95
CA LEU A 19 9.05 -7.39 -3.54
C LEU A 19 10.54 -7.48 -3.20
N TRP A 20 11.33 -8.19 -4.02
CA TRP A 20 12.77 -8.32 -3.82
C TRP A 20 13.50 -6.99 -3.88
N LYS A 21 13.03 -6.03 -4.67
CA LYS A 21 13.58 -4.67 -4.71
C LYS A 21 13.25 -3.85 -3.47
N ARG A 22 12.10 -4.11 -2.84
CA ARG A 22 11.60 -3.39 -1.66
C ARG A 22 12.15 -3.93 -0.34
N LEU A 23 12.45 -5.23 -0.28
CA LEU A 23 12.94 -5.90 0.93
C LEU A 23 14.19 -5.25 1.56
N PRO A 24 15.24 -4.83 0.80
CA PRO A 24 16.42 -4.21 1.40
C PRO A 24 16.12 -2.97 2.24
N GLU A 25 15.23 -2.10 1.74
CA GLU A 25 14.82 -0.90 2.47
C GLU A 25 13.93 -1.24 3.66
N HIS A 26 13.02 -2.21 3.51
CA HIS A 26 12.22 -2.71 4.62
C HIS A 26 13.11 -3.27 5.76
N THR A 27 14.11 -4.10 5.42
CA THR A 27 15.09 -4.64 6.36
C THR A 27 15.94 -3.54 6.99
N ARG A 28 16.37 -2.55 6.21
CA ARG A 28 17.10 -1.38 6.72
C ARG A 28 16.29 -0.64 7.77
N ARG A 29 15.00 -0.37 7.52
CA ARG A 29 14.10 0.27 8.51
C ARG A 29 13.92 -0.59 9.75
N ALA A 30 13.71 -1.90 9.58
CA ALA A 30 13.58 -2.83 10.71
C ALA A 30 14.80 -2.78 11.66
N ALA A 31 15.99 -2.59 11.10
CA ALA A 31 17.23 -2.51 11.86
C ALA A 31 17.52 -1.12 12.45
N SER A 32 17.08 -0.04 11.78
CA SER A 32 17.50 1.34 12.10
C SER A 32 16.43 2.20 12.77
N VAL A 33 15.15 1.85 12.64
CA VAL A 33 14.03 2.61 13.19
C VAL A 33 13.43 1.86 14.37
N LYS A 34 13.34 2.52 15.53
CA LYS A 34 12.79 1.91 16.74
C LYS A 34 11.35 1.43 16.52
N PRO A 35 10.99 0.23 16.99
CA PRO A 35 9.61 -0.24 17.04
C PRO A 35 8.65 0.80 17.64
N GLY A 36 7.44 0.88 17.09
CA GLY A 36 6.37 1.81 17.46
C GLY A 36 6.60 3.26 17.05
N SER A 37 7.75 3.59 16.46
CA SER A 37 8.05 4.95 16.01
C SER A 37 7.42 5.26 14.66
N HIS A 38 7.23 6.55 14.37
CA HIS A 38 6.83 6.98 13.03
C HIS A 38 7.82 6.45 11.97
N ARG A 39 7.28 5.96 10.85
CA ARG A 39 8.03 5.30 9.77
C ARG A 39 8.78 4.01 10.15
N SER A 40 8.51 3.40 11.31
CA SER A 40 8.95 2.03 11.60
C SER A 40 8.21 1.01 10.72
N VAL A 41 8.72 -0.22 10.64
CA VAL A 41 8.02 -1.31 9.93
C VAL A 41 6.60 -1.52 10.47
N GLU A 42 6.40 -1.41 11.78
CA GLU A 42 5.07 -1.57 12.39
C GLU A 42 4.16 -0.39 12.04
N TRP A 43 4.70 0.83 11.93
CA TRP A 43 3.92 1.98 11.46
C TRP A 43 3.44 1.75 10.02
N TYR A 44 4.31 1.29 9.12
CA TYR A 44 3.93 0.94 7.74
C TYR A 44 2.85 -0.15 7.72
N ALA A 45 3.03 -1.21 8.52
CA ALA A 45 2.05 -2.30 8.62
C ALA A 45 0.69 -1.83 9.16
N GLN A 46 0.67 -0.88 10.10
CA GLN A 46 -0.56 -0.31 10.63
C GLN A 46 -1.29 0.56 9.61
N VAL A 47 -0.56 1.38 8.84
CA VAL A 47 -1.15 2.16 7.73
C VAL A 47 -1.71 1.22 6.67
N GLY A 48 -0.93 0.22 6.25
CA GLY A 48 -1.37 -0.77 5.28
C GLY A 48 -2.62 -1.52 5.71
N LYS A 49 -2.64 -2.01 6.96
CA LYS A 49 -3.82 -2.65 7.56
C LYS A 49 -5.02 -1.72 7.56
N PHE A 50 -4.86 -0.44 7.89
CA PHE A 50 -5.96 0.52 7.92
C PHE A 50 -6.65 0.66 6.56
N PHE A 51 -5.88 0.82 5.47
CA PHE A 51 -6.45 0.91 4.12
C PHE A 51 -7.01 -0.43 3.63
N ARG A 52 -6.36 -1.55 3.99
CA ARG A 52 -6.88 -2.90 3.69
C ARG A 52 -8.25 -3.12 4.32
N ASP A 53 -8.39 -2.83 5.61
CA ASP A 53 -9.63 -3.02 6.35
C ASP A 53 -10.75 -2.14 5.72
N ALA A 54 -10.43 -0.90 5.33
CA ALA A 54 -11.38 -0.02 4.65
C ALA A 54 -11.79 -0.55 3.28
N ARG A 55 -10.86 -1.06 2.47
CA ARG A 55 -11.17 -1.70 1.19
C ARG A 55 -12.08 -2.91 1.36
N GLU A 56 -11.79 -3.76 2.34
CA GLU A 56 -12.59 -4.95 2.64
C GLU A 56 -14.00 -4.59 3.11
N GLN A 57 -14.15 -3.53 3.92
CA GLN A 57 -15.45 -2.99 4.31
C GLN A 57 -16.25 -2.43 3.12
N ALA A 58 -15.57 -1.80 2.16
CA ALA A 58 -16.18 -1.34 0.91
C ALA A 58 -16.53 -2.48 -0.06
N GLY A 59 -16.19 -3.74 0.27
CA GLY A 59 -16.48 -4.90 -0.55
C GLY A 59 -15.70 -4.93 -1.88
N LEU A 60 -14.57 -4.23 -1.96
CA LEU A 60 -13.76 -4.14 -3.17
C LEU A 60 -12.56 -5.09 -3.11
N ASP A 61 -12.19 -5.68 -4.24
CA ASP A 61 -10.90 -6.35 -4.39
C ASP A 61 -9.78 -5.35 -4.76
N ARG A 62 -8.53 -5.79 -4.72
CA ARG A 62 -7.37 -4.93 -5.02
C ARG A 62 -7.35 -4.47 -6.48
N TYR A 63 -7.79 -5.30 -7.42
CA TYR A 63 -7.78 -4.98 -8.85
C TYR A 63 -8.80 -3.89 -9.17
N GLN A 64 -9.96 -3.91 -8.51
CA GLN A 64 -10.98 -2.87 -8.63
C GLN A 64 -10.46 -1.51 -8.14
N VAL A 65 -9.77 -1.48 -6.99
CA VAL A 65 -9.15 -0.25 -6.48
C VAL A 65 -8.04 0.24 -7.42
N ALA A 66 -7.13 -0.66 -7.82
CA ALA A 66 -6.05 -0.37 -8.75
C ALA A 66 -6.57 0.22 -10.08
N LYS A 67 -7.62 -0.38 -10.64
CA LYS A 67 -8.29 0.10 -11.87
C LYS A 67 -8.92 1.48 -11.69
N ARG A 68 -9.53 1.77 -10.54
CA ARG A 68 -10.12 3.09 -10.26
C ARG A 68 -9.07 4.19 -10.09
N MET A 69 -7.88 3.81 -9.60
CA MET A 69 -6.76 4.72 -9.40
C MET A 69 -5.84 4.82 -10.63
N ASP A 70 -6.02 3.97 -11.63
CA ASP A 70 -5.12 3.82 -12.79
C ASP A 70 -3.66 3.52 -12.38
N VAL A 71 -3.47 2.58 -11.44
CA VAL A 71 -2.15 2.15 -10.93
C VAL A 71 -1.97 0.64 -11.02
N PRO A 72 -0.73 0.13 -11.01
CA PRO A 72 -0.48 -1.30 -10.90
C PRO A 72 -1.06 -1.88 -9.59
N VAL A 73 -1.65 -3.08 -9.65
CA VAL A 73 -2.23 -3.75 -8.46
C VAL A 73 -1.21 -4.01 -7.35
N ASN A 74 0.08 -4.12 -7.72
CA ASN A 74 1.16 -4.30 -6.76
C ASN A 74 1.32 -3.09 -5.83
N HIS A 75 1.04 -1.86 -6.28
CA HIS A 75 1.09 -0.68 -5.42
C HIS A 75 0.06 -0.78 -4.28
N ILE A 76 -1.16 -1.23 -4.61
CA ILE A 76 -2.21 -1.53 -3.63
C ILE A 76 -1.77 -2.63 -2.68
N ARG A 77 -1.21 -3.73 -3.23
CA ARG A 77 -0.77 -4.88 -2.45
C ARG A 77 0.36 -4.52 -1.47
N PHE A 78 1.37 -3.77 -1.92
CA PHE A 78 2.52 -3.40 -1.11
C PHE A 78 2.18 -2.40 -0.02
N LEU A 79 1.30 -1.43 -0.30
CA LEU A 79 0.72 -0.58 0.73
C LEU A 79 0.06 -1.44 1.82
N GLU A 80 -0.88 -2.31 1.44
CA GLU A 80 -1.69 -3.10 2.38
C GLU A 80 -0.90 -4.08 3.25
N VAL A 81 0.27 -4.54 2.79
CA VAL A 81 1.14 -5.45 3.55
C VAL A 81 2.28 -4.73 4.29
N GLY A 82 2.35 -3.40 4.19
CA GLY A 82 3.34 -2.59 4.92
C GLY A 82 4.76 -2.62 4.33
N VAL A 83 4.89 -2.87 3.03
CA VAL A 83 6.16 -2.80 2.29
C VAL A 83 6.12 -1.73 1.19
N ALA A 84 5.24 -0.75 1.38
CA ALA A 84 5.10 0.45 0.55
C ALA A 84 6.45 1.17 0.40
N ASP A 85 6.64 1.78 -0.76
CA ASP A 85 7.62 2.82 -0.98
C ASP A 85 7.06 4.19 -0.53
N GLU A 86 7.82 5.26 -0.77
CA GLU A 86 7.40 6.60 -0.38
C GLU A 86 6.25 7.14 -1.25
N GLY A 87 6.14 6.72 -2.51
CA GLY A 87 5.07 7.15 -3.40
C GLY A 87 3.72 6.59 -2.99
N GLU A 88 3.65 5.33 -2.55
CA GLU A 88 2.37 4.78 -2.06
C GLU A 88 1.96 5.29 -0.68
N LEU A 89 2.84 6.00 0.02
CA LEU A 89 2.56 6.69 1.28
C LEU A 89 2.40 8.19 1.13
N ASP A 90 2.57 8.71 -0.09
CA ASP A 90 2.37 10.11 -0.34
C ASP A 90 0.89 10.49 -0.18
N ARG A 91 0.67 11.80 0.00
CA ARG A 91 -0.66 12.34 0.21
C ARG A 91 -1.62 12.03 -0.94
N ASP A 92 -1.14 12.13 -2.17
CA ASP A 92 -2.00 12.06 -3.34
C ASP A 92 -2.42 10.62 -3.62
N PHE A 93 -1.51 9.66 -3.46
CA PHE A 93 -1.80 8.23 -3.55
C PHE A 93 -2.82 7.81 -2.50
N LEU A 94 -2.60 8.14 -1.23
CA LEU A 94 -3.50 7.75 -0.14
C LEU A 94 -4.87 8.43 -0.25
N LYS A 95 -4.92 9.68 -0.72
CA LYS A 95 -6.17 10.38 -1.02
C LYS A 95 -6.90 9.76 -2.20
N ASN A 96 -6.19 9.38 -3.27
CA ASN A 96 -6.77 8.69 -4.42
C ASN A 96 -7.28 7.30 -4.04
N TYR A 97 -6.60 6.59 -3.14
CA TYR A 97 -7.08 5.34 -2.57
C TYR A 97 -8.41 5.56 -1.85
N ALA A 98 -8.47 6.52 -0.91
CA ALA A 98 -9.69 6.88 -0.19
C ALA A 98 -10.86 7.20 -1.15
N ASN A 99 -10.60 8.01 -2.19
CA ASN A 99 -11.59 8.33 -3.21
C ASN A 99 -12.03 7.12 -4.03
N ALA A 100 -11.11 6.21 -4.37
CA ALA A 100 -11.42 4.98 -5.09
C ALA A 100 -12.32 4.04 -4.29
N LEU A 101 -12.30 4.12 -2.96
CA LEU A 101 -13.24 3.43 -2.07
C LEU A 101 -14.60 4.14 -1.95
N GLY A 102 -14.69 5.41 -2.34
CA GLY A 102 -15.86 6.25 -2.07
C GLY A 102 -15.88 6.84 -0.65
N GLU A 103 -14.74 6.79 0.06
CA GLU A 103 -14.59 7.16 1.46
C GLU A 103 -13.67 8.38 1.61
N SER A 104 -14.11 9.56 1.19
CA SER A 104 -13.27 10.76 1.10
C SER A 104 -12.67 11.20 2.45
N GLU A 105 -13.35 10.95 3.57
CA GLU A 105 -12.87 11.27 4.92
C GLU A 105 -11.82 10.27 5.45
N LEU A 106 -11.61 9.14 4.77
CA LEU A 106 -10.67 8.10 5.17
C LEU A 106 -9.24 8.63 5.22
N PHE A 107 -8.86 9.47 4.24
CA PHE A 107 -7.53 10.08 4.20
C PHE A 107 -7.31 11.00 5.39
N ASP A 108 -8.26 11.87 5.71
CA ASP A 108 -8.13 12.79 6.86
C ASP A 108 -8.04 12.02 8.19
N THR A 109 -8.76 10.90 8.28
CA THR A 109 -8.68 9.98 9.43
C THR A 109 -7.32 9.31 9.52
N ALA A 110 -6.79 8.81 8.40
CA ALA A 110 -5.44 8.24 8.33
C ALA A 110 -4.39 9.28 8.71
N GLN A 111 -4.50 10.50 8.18
CA GLN A 111 -3.57 11.59 8.45
C GLN A 111 -3.52 11.92 9.94
N ARG A 112 -4.68 12.10 10.59
CA ARG A 112 -4.75 12.36 12.04
C ARG A 112 -4.18 11.21 12.85
N ARG A 113 -4.49 9.97 12.48
CA ARG A 113 -4.08 8.76 13.22
C ARG A 113 -2.58 8.48 13.10
N PHE A 114 -2.03 8.61 11.90
CA PHE A 114 -0.67 8.15 11.58
C PHE A 114 0.34 9.29 11.42
N ARG A 115 -0.13 10.55 11.48
CA ARG A 115 0.69 11.76 11.29
C ARG A 115 1.36 11.78 9.90
N ILE A 116 0.61 11.42 8.87
CA ILE A 116 1.08 11.46 7.48
C ILE A 116 1.31 12.93 7.10
N SER A 117 2.56 13.29 6.82
CA SER A 117 2.95 14.65 6.46
C SER A 117 2.42 15.02 5.07
N THR A 118 1.93 16.25 4.91
CA THR A 118 1.42 16.80 3.64
C THR A 118 2.50 17.31 2.69
N HIS A 119 3.77 17.26 3.08
CA HIS A 119 4.86 17.80 2.26
C HIS A 119 5.72 16.67 1.68
N PRO A 120 6.09 16.74 0.39
CA PRO A 120 7.17 15.91 -0.13
C PRO A 120 8.44 16.21 0.66
N ALA A 121 9.21 15.17 0.98
CA ALA A 121 10.52 15.31 1.59
C ALA A 121 11.49 16.04 0.65
#